data_AF-A0A958Y096-F1
#
_entry.id   AF-A0A958Y096-F1
#
_cell.length_a   1.000
_cell.length_b   1.000
_cell.length_c   1.000
_cell.angle_alpha   90.00
_cell.angle_beta   90.00
_cell.angle_gamma   90.00
#
_symmetry.space_group_name_H-M   'P 1'
#
loop_
_entity.id
_entity.type
_entity.pdbx_description
1 polymer ?
#
loop_
_entity_poly.entity_id
_entity_poly.type
_entity_poly.pdbx_seq_one_letter_code
_entity_poly.pdbx_strand_id
1 'polypeptide(L)'
;MRTPFFLKTYSFPVGIMISSLALALLCISCETDETQTVTTFTNLTFEDNFDTDGSIDETSWNYEIGDGTLNGLPTGWGNNELQYYTDRPENIKVEGGMLHITALKESFQGAAYTSARITTKGKVEQQYGRFEARIQLPWGQGLWPAFWLLGSNIDEVEWPQCGEIDIMEYRGQAPST
;
A
#
# COMPACT_ATOMS: atom_id res chain seq x y z
N MET A 1 26.63 -6.57 -52.64
CA MET A 1 26.48 -6.02 -54.00
C MET A 1 25.03 -6.24 -54.40
N ARG A 2 24.10 -5.36 -54.02
CA ARG A 2 23.59 -4.18 -54.78
C ARG A 2 23.14 -4.61 -56.20
N THR A 3 21.83 -4.77 -56.46
CA THR A 3 20.77 -3.76 -56.82
C THR A 3 20.35 -3.99 -58.30
N PRO A 4 19.25 -3.44 -58.86
CA PRO A 4 18.24 -2.50 -58.32
C PRO A 4 16.76 -2.87 -58.64
N PHE A 5 15.90 -1.88 -58.34
CA PHE A 5 14.44 -1.83 -58.17
C PHE A 5 13.72 -1.11 -59.35
N PHE A 6 12.38 -1.00 -59.26
CA PHE A 6 11.38 -0.15 -59.96
C PHE A 6 10.67 -0.74 -61.21
N LEU A 7 9.36 -0.58 -61.52
CA LEU A 7 8.15 -0.03 -60.86
C LEU A 7 6.92 -0.18 -61.83
N LYS A 8 5.70 -0.42 -61.27
CA LYS A 8 4.34 -0.03 -61.74
C LYS A 8 3.79 -0.66 -63.06
N THR A 9 2.49 -0.81 -63.32
CA THR A 9 1.20 -0.19 -62.89
C THR A 9 0.08 -1.23 -63.06
N TYR A 10 -1.10 -1.07 -62.44
CA TYR A 10 -2.40 -1.42 -63.08
C TYR A 10 -3.54 -0.53 -62.55
N SER A 11 -4.44 -0.14 -63.45
CA SER A 11 -5.71 0.55 -63.17
C SER A 11 -6.85 -0.40 -63.52
N PHE A 12 -7.92 -0.44 -62.72
CA PHE A 12 -9.15 -1.14 -63.07
C PHE A 12 -10.38 -0.29 -62.70
N PRO A 13 -11.44 -0.34 -63.52
CA PRO A 13 -12.59 0.55 -63.39
C PRO A 13 -13.54 0.08 -62.29
N VAL A 14 -14.33 1.05 -61.83
CA VAL A 14 -15.34 0.93 -60.77
C VAL A 14 -16.39 -0.14 -61.11
N GLY A 15 -16.66 -1.02 -60.15
CA GLY A 15 -17.77 -1.97 -60.18
C GLY A 15 -18.11 -2.45 -58.77
N ILE A 16 -19.28 -2.05 -58.29
CA ILE A 16 -19.88 -2.35 -56.99
C ILE A 16 -19.91 -3.86 -56.74
N MET A 17 -19.33 -4.35 -55.64
CA MET A 17 -19.95 -5.38 -54.79
C MET A 17 -19.12 -5.72 -53.53
N ILE A 18 -19.82 -5.68 -52.40
CA ILE A 18 -19.68 -6.54 -51.22
C ILE A 18 -18.50 -6.23 -50.27
N SER A 19 -18.88 -5.48 -49.23
CA SER A 19 -18.26 -5.45 -47.91
C SER A 19 -18.06 -6.86 -47.35
N SER A 20 -16.84 -7.41 -47.36
CA SER A 20 -16.54 -8.66 -46.65
C SER A 20 -15.05 -8.91 -46.38
N LEU A 21 -14.17 -7.91 -46.53
CA LEU A 21 -12.72 -8.13 -46.34
C LEU A 21 -12.02 -7.09 -45.47
N ALA A 22 -12.76 -6.43 -44.58
CA ALA A 22 -12.20 -5.61 -43.49
C ALA A 22 -12.37 -6.27 -42.11
N LEU A 23 -12.95 -7.48 -42.03
CA LEU A 23 -13.24 -8.14 -40.75
C LEU A 23 -12.19 -9.20 -40.34
N ALA A 24 -11.30 -9.61 -41.26
CA ALA A 24 -10.32 -10.66 -40.97
C ALA A 24 -9.06 -10.17 -40.22
N LEU A 25 -8.84 -8.86 -40.10
CA LEU A 25 -7.71 -8.27 -39.38
C LEU A 25 -8.04 -7.80 -37.95
N LEU A 26 -9.30 -7.92 -37.51
CA LEU A 26 -9.73 -7.53 -36.17
C LEU A 26 -9.64 -8.65 -35.13
N CYS A 27 -9.30 -9.88 -35.54
CA CYS A 27 -9.36 -11.05 -34.66
C CYS A 27 -8.00 -11.52 -34.09
N ILE A 28 -6.89 -10.84 -34.37
CA ILE A 28 -5.55 -11.25 -33.87
C ILE A 28 -5.17 -10.52 -32.57
N SER A 29 -5.94 -9.52 -32.13
CA SER A 29 -5.62 -8.74 -30.93
C SER A 29 -6.18 -9.33 -29.62
N CYS A 30 -6.40 -10.63 -29.55
CA CYS A 30 -6.88 -11.29 -28.33
C CYS A 30 -5.97 -12.46 -27.95
N GLU A 31 -4.70 -12.18 -27.66
CA GLU A 31 -3.92 -13.04 -26.78
C GLU A 31 -4.22 -12.63 -25.34
N THR A 32 -5.04 -13.42 -24.67
CA THR A 32 -5.16 -13.39 -23.20
C THR A 32 -4.25 -14.48 -22.64
N ASP A 33 -2.95 -14.29 -22.76
CA ASP A 33 -1.97 -15.05 -21.98
C ASP A 33 -1.23 -14.08 -21.05
N GLU A 34 -1.96 -13.59 -20.04
CA GLU A 34 -1.34 -12.97 -18.89
C GLU A 34 -0.92 -14.05 -17.89
N THR A 35 -0.01 -14.93 -18.31
CA THR A 35 0.76 -15.70 -17.35
C THR A 35 1.73 -14.75 -16.65
N GLN A 36 1.26 -14.15 -15.56
CA GLN A 36 2.09 -13.35 -14.67
C GLN A 36 3.21 -14.25 -14.14
N THR A 37 4.47 -13.87 -14.38
CA THR A 37 5.60 -14.61 -13.83
C THR A 37 5.62 -14.34 -12.34
N VAL A 38 5.20 -15.33 -11.52
CA VAL A 38 5.26 -15.21 -10.07
C VAL A 38 6.73 -15.24 -9.66
N THR A 39 7.29 -14.05 -9.42
CA THR A 39 8.63 -13.92 -8.85
C THR A 39 8.63 -14.57 -7.48
N THR A 40 9.43 -15.63 -7.34
CA THR A 40 9.65 -16.27 -6.04
C THR A 40 10.75 -15.51 -5.32
N PHE A 41 10.38 -14.78 -4.27
CA PHE A 41 11.35 -14.15 -3.37
C PHE A 41 11.81 -15.17 -2.34
N THR A 42 13.11 -15.49 -2.33
CA THR A 42 13.70 -16.50 -1.42
C THR A 42 14.58 -15.91 -0.33
N ASN A 43 14.95 -14.62 -0.46
CA ASN A 43 15.78 -13.93 0.52
C ASN A 43 14.89 -13.12 1.47
N LEU A 44 14.79 -13.56 2.72
CA LEU A 44 14.13 -12.82 3.78
C LEU A 44 15.10 -11.76 4.33
N THR A 45 14.75 -10.48 4.17
CA THR A 45 15.60 -9.36 4.61
C THR A 45 15.18 -8.77 5.95
N PHE A 46 13.91 -8.94 6.32
CA PHE A 46 13.34 -8.50 7.58
C PHE A 46 12.09 -9.33 7.91
N GLU A 47 11.93 -9.69 9.17
CA GLU A 47 10.71 -10.25 9.73
C GLU A 47 10.58 -9.83 11.19
N ASP A 48 9.34 -9.72 11.68
CA ASP A 48 9.04 -9.66 13.10
C ASP A 48 7.86 -10.59 13.38
N ASN A 49 8.13 -11.65 14.14
CA ASN A 49 7.15 -12.65 14.53
C ASN A 49 6.49 -12.32 15.88
N PHE A 50 6.90 -11.22 16.54
CA PHE A 50 6.36 -10.77 17.83
C PHE A 50 6.42 -11.85 18.92
N ASP A 51 7.53 -12.59 18.99
CA ASP A 51 7.70 -13.75 19.89
C ASP A 51 8.05 -13.38 21.35
N THR A 52 8.37 -12.11 21.62
CA THR A 52 8.76 -11.64 22.96
C THR A 52 7.69 -10.73 23.53
N ASP A 53 7.00 -11.21 24.58
CA ASP A 53 5.98 -10.42 25.27
C ASP A 53 6.56 -9.11 25.85
N GLY A 54 5.78 -8.03 25.79
CA GLY A 54 6.16 -6.71 26.30
C GLY A 54 6.01 -5.60 25.26
N SER A 55 6.99 -4.71 25.19
CA SER A 55 7.06 -3.63 24.20
C SER A 55 7.56 -4.16 22.85
N ILE A 56 7.36 -3.37 21.79
CA ILE A 56 7.95 -3.67 20.47
C ILE A 56 9.48 -3.57 20.52
N ASP A 57 10.17 -4.23 19.59
CA ASP A 57 11.61 -4.05 19.40
C ASP A 57 11.91 -2.68 18.80
N GLU A 58 12.35 -1.74 19.64
CA GLU A 58 12.72 -0.39 19.22
C GLU A 58 13.97 -0.33 18.35
N THR A 59 14.69 -1.43 18.10
CA THR A 59 15.71 -1.45 17.04
C THR A 59 15.10 -1.47 15.64
N SER A 60 13.86 -1.95 15.51
CA SER A 60 13.14 -2.08 14.25
C SER A 60 11.99 -1.08 14.13
N TRP A 61 11.30 -0.78 15.23
CA TRP A 61 10.09 0.02 15.24
C TRP A 61 10.22 1.33 16.01
N ASN A 62 9.52 2.37 15.56
CA ASN A 62 9.32 3.65 16.22
C ASN A 62 7.87 3.77 16.67
N TYR A 63 7.63 4.48 17.77
CA TYR A 63 6.29 4.99 18.11
C TYR A 63 6.09 6.36 17.47
N GLU A 64 4.96 6.56 16.80
CA GLU A 64 4.45 7.89 16.47
C GLU A 64 3.54 8.36 17.62
N ILE A 65 3.77 9.57 18.11
CA ILE A 65 3.10 10.07 19.31
C ILE A 65 2.25 11.29 18.97
N GLY A 66 1.02 11.30 19.47
CA GLY A 66 0.13 12.45 19.39
C GLY A 66 -0.87 12.43 18.25
N ASP A 67 -1.32 13.63 17.91
CA ASP A 67 -2.42 13.91 16.99
C ASP A 67 -1.91 14.46 15.63
N GLY A 68 -0.61 14.34 15.38
CA GLY A 68 0.09 14.81 14.18
C GLY A 68 0.82 16.15 14.36
N THR A 69 0.49 16.91 15.42
CA THR A 69 1.09 18.24 15.64
C THR A 69 2.60 18.20 15.92
N LEU A 70 3.08 17.14 16.57
CA LEU A 70 4.51 16.93 16.80
C LEU A 70 5.30 16.66 15.51
N ASN A 71 4.61 16.22 14.47
CA ASN A 71 5.17 15.93 13.14
C ASN A 71 4.94 17.09 12.16
N GLY A 72 4.53 18.26 12.65
CA GLY A 72 4.28 19.45 11.82
C GLY A 72 2.96 19.43 11.03
N LEU A 73 2.07 18.46 11.32
CA LEU A 73 0.75 18.37 10.69
C LEU A 73 -0.32 19.10 11.52
N PRO A 74 -1.44 19.51 10.91
CA PRO A 74 -2.63 19.87 11.67
C PRO A 74 -3.11 18.70 12.55
N THR A 75 -3.77 19.01 13.66
CA THR A 75 -4.46 18.01 14.50
C THR A 75 -5.32 17.08 13.64
N GLY A 76 -5.22 15.79 13.93
CA GLY A 76 -5.92 14.73 13.21
C GLY A 76 -5.16 14.21 12.00
N TRP A 77 -3.81 14.30 12.00
CA TRP A 77 -2.91 13.66 11.02
C TRP A 77 -3.23 13.98 9.55
N GLY A 78 -3.85 15.14 9.29
CA GLY A 78 -4.32 15.55 7.94
C GLY A 78 -5.67 14.97 7.52
N ASN A 79 -6.24 14.03 8.29
CA ASN A 79 -7.46 13.28 7.94
C ASN A 79 -8.63 13.49 8.92
N ASN A 80 -8.53 14.45 9.84
CA ASN A 80 -9.48 14.64 10.95
C ASN A 80 -9.59 13.40 11.86
N GLU A 81 -8.48 12.70 12.04
CA GLU A 81 -8.36 11.60 13.00
C GLU A 81 -8.62 12.09 14.44
N LEU A 82 -9.29 11.26 15.25
CA LEU A 82 -9.79 11.65 16.57
C LEU A 82 -8.95 11.12 17.73
N GLN A 83 -8.00 10.24 17.44
CA GLN A 83 -7.17 9.56 18.41
C GLN A 83 -5.87 10.30 18.67
N TYR A 84 -5.37 10.17 19.89
CA TYR A 84 -3.99 10.49 20.24
C TYR A 84 -3.18 9.20 20.23
N TYR A 85 -2.17 9.09 19.37
CA TYR A 85 -1.29 7.91 19.38
C TYR A 85 -0.37 7.93 20.61
N THR A 86 -0.17 6.77 21.23
CA THR A 86 0.69 6.61 22.42
C THR A 86 1.56 5.36 22.32
N ASP A 87 2.55 5.28 23.20
CA ASP A 87 3.42 4.13 23.47
C ASP A 87 2.97 3.32 24.69
N ARG A 88 1.77 3.60 25.23
CA ARG A 88 1.29 2.96 26.45
C ARG A 88 0.92 1.49 26.20
N PRO A 89 1.14 0.58 27.16
CA PRO A 89 0.81 -0.84 27.02
C PRO A 89 -0.70 -1.10 26.82
N GLU A 90 -1.56 -0.15 27.20
CA GLU A 90 -3.00 -0.20 26.92
C GLU A 90 -3.33 -0.04 25.43
N ASN A 91 -2.48 0.66 24.67
CA ASN A 91 -2.65 0.90 23.24
C ASN A 91 -1.77 0.00 22.37
N ILE A 92 -0.62 -0.44 22.87
CA ILE A 92 0.32 -1.26 22.11
C ILE A 92 1.13 -2.20 23.00
N LYS A 93 1.06 -3.50 22.71
CA LYS A 93 1.88 -4.52 23.38
C LYS A 93 2.05 -5.74 22.51
N VAL A 94 3.16 -6.45 22.68
CA VAL A 94 3.35 -7.81 22.20
C VAL A 94 2.88 -8.76 23.29
N GLU A 95 1.96 -9.66 22.95
CA GLU A 95 1.45 -10.68 23.87
C GLU A 95 0.98 -11.91 23.11
N GLY A 96 1.56 -13.07 23.44
CA GLY A 96 1.12 -14.36 22.89
C GLY A 96 1.41 -14.54 21.40
N GLY A 97 2.58 -14.09 20.94
CA GLY A 97 3.02 -14.24 19.54
C GLY A 97 2.34 -13.27 18.57
N MET A 98 1.80 -12.16 19.08
CA MET A 98 1.08 -11.16 18.29
C MET A 98 1.36 -9.75 18.82
N LEU A 99 1.48 -8.80 17.90
CA LEU A 99 1.36 -7.39 18.19
C LEU A 99 -0.12 -7.01 18.34
N HIS A 100 -0.48 -6.44 19.47
CA HIS A 100 -1.81 -5.88 19.73
C HIS A 100 -1.75 -4.37 19.62
N ILE A 101 -2.46 -3.78 18.66
CA ILE A 101 -2.74 -2.34 18.61
C ILE A 101 -4.21 -2.14 18.98
N THR A 102 -4.44 -1.41 20.07
CA THR A 102 -5.77 -1.24 20.67
C THR A 102 -6.17 0.21 20.65
N ALA A 103 -7.28 0.50 19.97
CA ALA A 103 -7.96 1.79 20.06
C ALA A 103 -8.88 1.80 21.30
N LEU A 104 -8.73 2.79 22.17
CA LEU A 104 -9.53 2.95 23.38
C LEU A 104 -10.30 4.26 23.36
N LYS A 105 -11.53 4.24 23.89
CA LYS A 105 -12.31 5.44 24.16
C LYS A 105 -11.99 5.95 25.55
N GLU A 106 -11.16 6.98 25.62
CA GLU A 106 -10.75 7.62 26.87
C GLU A 106 -10.43 9.10 26.60
N SER A 107 -10.53 9.93 27.63
CA SER A 107 -10.05 11.31 27.54
C SER A 107 -8.55 11.34 27.81
N PHE A 108 -7.75 11.70 26.81
CA PHE A 108 -6.30 11.75 26.93
C PHE A 108 -5.74 12.88 26.08
N GLN A 109 -4.97 13.78 26.69
CA GLN A 109 -4.31 14.91 26.00
C GLN A 109 -5.24 15.72 25.07
N GLY A 110 -6.52 15.87 25.44
CA GLY A 110 -7.52 16.59 24.64
C GLY A 110 -8.21 15.76 23.55
N ALA A 111 -7.77 14.53 23.28
CA ALA A 111 -8.44 13.59 22.41
C ALA A 111 -9.51 12.76 23.16
N ALA A 112 -10.49 12.25 22.41
CA ALA A 112 -11.55 11.37 22.92
C ALA A 112 -11.23 9.87 22.73
N TYR A 113 -10.13 9.58 22.05
CA TYR A 113 -9.65 8.23 21.79
C TYR A 113 -8.13 8.20 21.89
N THR A 114 -7.60 7.02 22.17
CA THR A 114 -6.17 6.71 22.09
C THR A 114 -5.98 5.50 21.20
N SER A 115 -4.81 5.38 20.58
CA SER A 115 -4.42 4.23 19.77
C SER A 115 -2.89 4.15 19.71
N ALA A 116 -2.34 3.33 18.83
CA ALA A 116 -0.93 3.34 18.48
C ALA A 116 -0.71 3.40 16.97
N ARG A 117 0.39 4.04 16.58
CA ARG A 117 0.92 4.07 15.22
C ARG A 117 2.42 3.80 15.34
N ILE A 118 2.91 2.83 14.59
CA ILE A 118 4.33 2.49 14.58
C ILE A 118 4.88 2.55 13.16
N THR A 119 6.17 2.86 13.04
CA THR A 119 6.86 2.96 11.75
C THR A 119 8.24 2.31 11.85
N THR A 120 8.84 1.98 10.71
CA THR A 120 10.24 1.51 10.65
C THR A 120 11.19 2.59 10.12
N LYS A 121 10.73 3.85 10.01
CA LYS A 121 11.50 4.97 9.45
C LYS A 121 12.89 5.09 10.08
N GLY A 122 13.93 5.15 9.25
CA GLY A 122 15.34 5.23 9.69
C GLY A 122 15.89 3.95 10.35
N LYS A 123 15.11 2.86 10.38
CA LYS A 123 15.49 1.57 10.99
C LYS A 123 15.46 0.44 9.95
N VAL A 124 14.30 0.21 9.35
CA VAL A 124 14.10 -0.79 8.29
C VAL A 124 13.43 -0.14 7.11
N GLU A 125 14.15 -0.08 5.99
CA GLU A 125 13.70 0.52 4.74
C GLU A 125 14.11 -0.39 3.59
N GLN A 126 13.18 -0.65 2.67
CA GLN A 126 13.38 -1.61 1.59
C GLN A 126 12.82 -1.05 0.28
N GLN A 127 13.70 -0.91 -0.72
CA GLN A 127 13.28 -0.61 -2.07
C GLN A 127 13.01 -1.93 -2.81
N TYR A 128 11.78 -2.08 -3.32
CA TYR A 128 11.27 -3.28 -4.00
C TYR A 128 11.24 -4.54 -3.10
N GLY A 129 10.39 -5.49 -3.47
CA GLY A 129 10.30 -6.77 -2.77
C GLY A 129 8.85 -7.17 -2.55
N ARG A 130 8.67 -8.07 -1.58
CA ARG A 130 7.36 -8.55 -1.13
C ARG A 130 7.17 -8.13 0.33
N PHE A 131 6.07 -7.46 0.59
CA PHE A 131 5.69 -6.98 1.92
C PHE A 131 4.43 -7.73 2.34
N GLU A 132 4.48 -8.43 3.47
CA GLU A 132 3.38 -9.26 3.95
C GLU A 132 3.15 -9.02 5.44
N ALA A 133 1.89 -9.05 5.84
CA ALA A 133 1.49 -9.06 7.23
C ALA A 133 0.26 -9.97 7.39
N ARG A 134 0.21 -10.74 8.47
CA ARG A 134 -0.97 -11.53 8.84
C ARG A 134 -1.73 -10.80 9.94
N ILE A 135 -2.77 -10.07 9.56
CA ILE A 135 -3.47 -9.14 10.45
C ILE A 135 -4.91 -9.62 10.69
N GLN A 136 -5.33 -9.66 11.96
CA GLN A 136 -6.74 -9.72 12.34
C GLN A 136 -7.24 -8.30 12.60
N LEU A 137 -8.28 -7.88 11.88
CA LEU A 137 -8.78 -6.50 11.95
C LEU A 137 -9.88 -6.34 13.00
N PRO A 138 -9.94 -5.17 13.69
CA PRO A 138 -11.05 -4.85 14.56
C PRO A 138 -12.30 -4.48 13.74
N TRP A 139 -13.46 -4.61 14.38
CA TRP A 139 -14.74 -4.16 13.86
C TRP A 139 -15.31 -3.05 14.75
N GLY A 140 -15.94 -2.04 14.12
CA GLY A 140 -16.55 -0.93 14.83
C GLY A 140 -16.64 0.33 13.98
N GLN A 141 -17.65 1.16 14.26
CA GLN A 141 -17.84 2.43 13.58
C GLN A 141 -16.65 3.37 13.84
N GLY A 142 -16.07 3.91 12.76
CA GLY A 142 -14.97 4.86 12.82
C GLY A 142 -13.59 4.24 13.03
N LEU A 143 -13.48 2.91 13.18
CA LEU A 143 -12.19 2.23 13.20
C LEU A 143 -11.62 2.19 11.78
N TRP A 144 -10.35 2.58 11.67
CA TRP A 144 -9.60 2.63 10.42
C TRP A 144 -8.19 2.07 10.63
N PRO A 145 -8.03 0.74 10.70
CA PRO A 145 -6.72 0.12 10.71
C PRO A 145 -6.10 0.19 9.31
N ALA A 146 -4.78 0.37 9.25
CA ALA A 146 -4.02 0.45 8.02
C ALA A 146 -2.68 -0.28 8.15
N PHE A 147 -2.24 -0.90 7.06
CA PHE A 147 -0.89 -1.40 6.83
C PHE A 147 -0.41 -0.84 5.49
N TRP A 148 0.56 0.06 5.56
CA TRP A 148 0.95 0.92 4.45
C TRP A 148 2.44 1.24 4.51
N LEU A 149 2.98 1.75 3.41
CA LEU A 149 4.38 2.12 3.24
C LEU A 149 4.47 3.59 2.80
N LEU A 150 5.57 4.24 3.18
CA LEU A 150 5.85 5.63 2.83
C LEU A 150 7.28 5.75 2.32
N GLY A 151 7.53 6.67 1.40
CA GLY A 151 8.88 6.96 0.92
C GLY A 151 9.80 7.37 2.07
N SER A 152 10.98 6.74 2.16
CA SER A 152 11.96 7.06 3.21
C SER A 152 12.51 8.49 3.10
N ASN A 153 12.36 9.12 1.94
CA ASN A 153 12.76 10.48 1.66
C ASN A 153 11.69 11.54 2.04
N ILE A 154 10.72 11.20 2.90
CA ILE A 154 9.64 12.13 3.29
C ILE A 154 10.16 13.44 3.91
N ASP A 155 11.33 13.42 4.54
CA ASP A 155 11.92 14.61 5.17
C ASP A 155 12.59 15.55 4.15
N GLU A 156 12.94 15.05 2.95
CA GLU A 156 13.47 15.85 1.85
C GLU A 156 12.42 16.18 0.78
N VAL A 157 11.44 15.29 0.60
CA VAL A 157 10.39 15.37 -0.41
C VAL A 157 9.04 15.18 0.28
N GLU A 158 8.32 16.28 0.46
CA GLU A 158 7.03 16.27 1.15
C GLU A 158 6.02 15.31 0.50
N TRP A 159 5.06 14.84 1.30
CA TRP A 159 3.90 14.12 0.79
C TRP A 159 3.05 15.03 -0.11
N PRO A 160 2.51 14.54 -1.26
CA PRO A 160 2.51 13.13 -1.71
C PRO A 160 3.70 12.71 -2.58
N GLN A 161 4.69 13.58 -2.80
CA GLN A 161 5.76 13.32 -3.77
C GLN A 161 6.77 12.25 -3.32
N CYS A 162 6.93 12.00 -2.02
CA CYS A 162 7.70 10.85 -1.52
C CYS A 162 7.05 9.49 -1.85
N GLY A 163 5.75 9.48 -2.15
CA GLY A 163 4.99 8.29 -2.47
C GLY A 163 4.48 7.55 -1.24
N GLU A 164 3.32 6.91 -1.41
CA GLU A 164 2.62 6.12 -0.40
C GLU A 164 2.04 4.87 -1.08
N ILE A 165 2.11 3.73 -0.39
CA ILE A 165 1.52 2.46 -0.85
C ILE A 165 0.70 1.86 0.29
N ASP A 166 -0.61 1.91 0.13
CA ASP A 166 -1.56 1.27 1.04
C ASP A 166 -1.73 -0.20 0.69
N ILE A 167 -1.13 -1.10 1.48
CA ILE A 167 -1.24 -2.55 1.26
C ILE A 167 -2.62 -3.04 1.74
N MET A 168 -3.08 -2.51 2.87
CA MET A 168 -4.41 -2.78 3.41
C MET A 168 -4.90 -1.56 4.19
N GLU A 169 -6.08 -1.09 3.81
CA GLU A 169 -6.90 -0.21 4.63
C GLU A 169 -8.26 -0.86 4.83
N TYR A 170 -8.88 -0.59 5.98
CA TYR A 170 -10.18 -1.17 6.28
C TYR A 170 -11.11 -0.17 6.95
N ARG A 171 -12.36 -0.21 6.54
CA ARG A 171 -13.45 0.56 7.14
C ARG A 171 -14.18 -0.33 8.14
N GLY A 172 -13.88 -0.18 9.43
CA GLY A 172 -14.38 -1.07 10.48
C GLY A 172 -15.92 -1.20 10.57
N GLN A 173 -16.66 -0.20 10.08
CA GLN A 173 -18.13 -0.26 9.97
C GLN A 173 -18.67 -1.16 8.85
N ALA A 174 -17.84 -1.57 7.90
CA ALA A 174 -18.27 -2.20 6.66
C ALA A 174 -17.50 -3.52 6.43
N PRO A 175 -17.56 -4.48 7.38
CA PRO A 175 -16.58 -5.55 7.46
C PRO A 175 -16.66 -6.63 6.36
N SER A 176 -17.74 -6.61 5.60
CA SER A 176 -18.11 -7.61 4.59
C SER A 176 -18.17 -7.04 3.18
N THR A 177 -17.56 -5.87 2.96
CA THR A 177 -17.67 -5.10 1.72
C THR A 177 -16.32 -4.96 1.05
#